data_AF-A0A8J9SC71-F1
#
_entry.id   AF-A0A8J9SC71-F1
#
_cell.length_a   1.000
_cell.length_b   1.000
_cell.length_c   1.000
_cell.angle_alpha   90.00
_cell.angle_beta   90.00
_cell.angle_gamma   90.00
#
_symmetry.space_group_name_H-M   'P 1'
#
loop_
_entity.id
_entity.type
_entity.pdbx_description
1 polymer ?
#
loop_
_entity_poly.entity_id
_entity_poly.type
_entity_poly.pdbx_seq_one_letter_code
_entity_poly.pdbx_strand_id
1 'polypeptide(L)'
;EREPGTPDTPAQYDLPYLDENAPDLYVPVMSLITYVLLCAVCYGKAGQFNPEVLPDVTTKCFMTQVLEVLAIRFGFYTMQVPVPFLDLFAYTGYKYLGLALNMLVALVLGTVFALGTRAYYVTLFWTASAMAFFMLKTMAHNIPSRTAATGPKREIVVIVFAALQLATMWFMSQTKFL
;
A
#
# COMPACT_ATOMS: atom_id res chain seq x y z
N GLU A 1 -25.63 -12.13 -12.43
CA GLU A 1 -26.10 -11.42 -11.23
C GLU A 1 -26.05 -12.39 -10.05
N ARG A 2 -25.46 -12.01 -8.92
CA ARG A 2 -25.38 -12.86 -7.72
C ARG A 2 -26.72 -12.76 -6.99
N GLU A 3 -27.40 -13.88 -6.76
CA GLU A 3 -28.62 -13.91 -5.96
C GLU A 3 -28.36 -13.32 -4.57
N PRO A 4 -29.30 -12.56 -3.99
CA PRO A 4 -29.15 -11.98 -2.66
C PRO A 4 -29.17 -13.12 -1.63
N GLY A 5 -27.97 -13.54 -1.21
CA GLY A 5 -27.77 -14.56 -0.19
C GLY A 5 -28.38 -14.15 1.15
N THR A 6 -29.10 -15.08 1.76
CA THR A 6 -29.58 -15.04 3.14
C THR A 6 -28.45 -14.67 4.12
N PRO A 7 -28.75 -13.88 5.18
CA PRO A 7 -27.75 -13.20 6.01
C PRO A 7 -26.83 -14.10 6.86
N ASP A 8 -27.01 -15.43 6.83
CA ASP A 8 -26.33 -16.38 7.72
C ASP A 8 -25.40 -17.38 7.02
N THR A 9 -25.20 -17.26 5.69
CA THR A 9 -24.27 -18.15 4.98
C THR A 9 -22.87 -17.53 4.99
N PRO A 10 -21.83 -18.21 5.52
CA PRO A 10 -20.46 -17.72 5.43
C PRO A 10 -20.11 -17.51 3.95
N ALA A 11 -19.48 -16.38 3.63
CA ALA A 11 -19.06 -16.06 2.27
C ALA A 11 -18.25 -17.25 1.72
N GLN A 12 -18.81 -17.94 0.72
CA GLN A 12 -18.13 -19.05 0.06
C GLN A 12 -17.03 -18.45 -0.82
N TYR A 13 -15.79 -18.55 -0.36
CA TYR A 13 -14.61 -18.16 -1.12
C TYR A 13 -14.32 -19.24 -2.16
N ASP A 14 -14.22 -18.82 -3.43
CA ASP A 14 -13.75 -19.71 -4.49
C ASP A 14 -12.25 -19.98 -4.32
N LEU A 15 -11.75 -21.03 -4.99
CA LEU A 15 -10.31 -21.29 -5.02
C LEU A 15 -9.59 -20.03 -5.57
N PRO A 16 -8.35 -19.70 -5.12
CA PRO A 16 -7.66 -18.48 -5.53
C PRO A 16 -7.48 -18.30 -7.05
N TYR A 17 -7.52 -19.39 -7.81
CA TYR A 17 -7.50 -19.37 -9.28
C TYR A 17 -8.86 -18.95 -9.91
N LEU A 18 -9.96 -19.13 -9.18
CA LEU A 18 -11.33 -18.88 -9.62
C LEU A 18 -11.90 -17.56 -9.05
N ASP A 19 -11.31 -17.02 -7.98
CA ASP A 19 -11.70 -15.74 -7.39
C ASP A 19 -10.84 -14.60 -7.94
N GLU A 20 -11.39 -13.88 -8.92
CA GLU A 20 -10.74 -12.72 -9.55
C GLU A 20 -10.45 -11.58 -8.56
N ASN A 21 -11.16 -11.53 -7.42
CA ASN A 21 -10.99 -10.51 -6.38
C ASN A 21 -10.14 -11.00 -5.19
N ALA A 22 -9.55 -12.19 -5.26
CA ALA A 22 -8.68 -12.68 -4.20
C ALA A 22 -7.44 -11.77 -4.07
N PRO A 23 -7.06 -11.37 -2.85
CA PRO A 23 -5.89 -10.52 -2.63
C PRO A 23 -4.60 -11.24 -3.07
N ASP A 24 -3.97 -10.74 -4.12
CA ASP A 24 -2.68 -11.25 -4.60
C ASP A 24 -1.50 -10.49 -4.00
N LEU A 25 -0.39 -11.20 -3.77
CA LEU A 25 0.87 -10.62 -3.32
C LEU A 25 1.81 -10.29 -4.50
N TYR A 26 1.46 -10.71 -5.71
CA TYR A 26 2.31 -10.54 -6.88
C TYR A 26 2.48 -9.07 -7.23
N VAL A 27 1.38 -8.31 -7.32
CA VAL A 27 1.43 -6.88 -7.65
C VAL A 27 2.20 -6.09 -6.59
N PRO A 28 1.95 -6.25 -5.28
CA PRO A 28 2.78 -5.63 -4.23
C PRO A 28 4.27 -5.94 -4.32
N VAL A 29 4.65 -7.21 -4.53
CA VAL A 29 6.07 -7.62 -4.56
C VAL A 29 6.76 -7.07 -5.80
N MET A 30 6.13 -7.21 -6.97
CA MET A 30 6.73 -6.72 -8.22
C MET A 30 6.82 -5.20 -8.26
N SER A 31 5.82 -4.49 -7.71
CA SER A 31 5.87 -3.04 -7.60
C SER A 31 6.92 -2.54 -6.61
N LEU A 32 7.17 -3.25 -5.51
CA LEU A 32 8.28 -2.95 -4.59
C LEU A 32 9.64 -3.08 -5.29
N ILE A 33 9.89 -4.17 -6.01
CA ILE A 33 11.13 -4.37 -6.78
C ILE A 33 11.28 -3.24 -7.81
N THR A 34 10.20 -2.93 -8.54
CA THR A 34 10.20 -1.86 -9.56
C THR A 34 10.51 -0.51 -8.94
N TYR A 35 9.91 -0.18 -7.79
CA TYR A 35 10.18 1.06 -7.08
C TYR A 35 11.65 1.18 -6.67
N VAL A 36 12.24 0.13 -6.09
CA VAL A 36 13.66 0.10 -5.71
C VAL A 36 14.56 0.33 -6.93
N LEU A 37 14.26 -0.31 -8.06
CA LEU A 37 15.02 -0.13 -9.29
C LEU A 37 14.88 1.29 -9.86
N LEU A 38 13.68 1.88 -9.81
CA LEU A 38 13.47 3.27 -10.23
C LEU A 38 14.24 4.26 -9.34
N CYS A 39 14.30 4.01 -8.03
CA CYS A 39 15.16 4.78 -7.14
C CYS A 39 16.64 4.64 -7.53
N ALA A 40 17.13 3.43 -7.79
CA ALA A 40 18.50 3.20 -8.24
C ALA A 40 18.82 3.95 -9.54
N VAL A 41 17.91 3.93 -10.52
CA VAL A 41 18.03 4.70 -11.78
C VAL A 41 18.09 6.20 -11.51
N CYS A 42 17.29 6.72 -10.58
CA CYS A 42 17.33 8.12 -10.18
C CYS A 42 18.71 8.53 -9.63
N TYR A 43 19.31 7.70 -8.77
CA TYR A 43 20.66 7.94 -8.25
C TYR A 43 21.73 7.83 -9.35
N GLY A 44 21.57 6.89 -10.29
CA GLY A 44 22.42 6.75 -11.47
C GLY A 44 22.40 7.97 -12.38
N LYS A 45 21.22 8.52 -12.65
CA LYS A 45 21.05 9.76 -13.44
C LYS A 45 21.77 10.95 -12.79
N ALA A 46 21.79 11.02 -11.46
CA ALA A 46 22.49 12.08 -10.73
C ALA A 46 24.02 11.86 -10.60
N GLY A 47 24.55 10.74 -11.11
CA GLY A 47 25.97 10.38 -10.96
C GLY A 47 26.39 10.02 -9.54
N GLN A 48 25.43 9.68 -8.67
CA GLN A 48 25.62 9.37 -7.24
C GLN A 48 25.23 7.92 -6.94
N PHE A 49 25.33 7.03 -7.92
CA PHE A 49 24.98 5.63 -7.73
C PHE A 49 26.06 4.92 -6.92
N ASN A 50 25.65 4.40 -5.77
CA ASN A 50 26.40 3.41 -5.00
C ASN A 50 25.55 2.13 -4.94
N PRO A 51 26.17 0.93 -5.04
CA PRO A 51 25.44 -0.34 -4.99
C PRO A 51 24.69 -0.54 -3.67
N GLU A 52 25.12 0.14 -2.60
CA GLU A 52 24.47 0.14 -1.27
C GLU A 52 23.07 0.79 -1.26
N VAL A 53 22.74 1.61 -2.26
CA VAL A 53 21.43 2.28 -2.33
C VAL A 53 20.28 1.27 -2.52
N LEU A 54 20.50 0.18 -3.26
CA LEU A 54 19.49 -0.86 -3.46
C LEU A 54 19.06 -1.52 -2.13
N PRO A 55 19.98 -2.13 -1.36
CA PRO A 55 19.63 -2.75 -0.09
C PRO A 55 19.13 -1.73 0.94
N ASP A 56 19.64 -0.49 0.94
CA ASP A 56 19.16 0.56 1.84
C ASP A 56 17.68 0.90 1.61
N VAL A 57 17.30 1.17 0.35
CA VAL A 57 15.91 1.46 -0.01
C VAL A 57 15.03 0.24 0.22
N THR A 58 15.49 -0.95 -0.16
CA THR A 58 14.75 -2.21 0.05
C THR A 58 14.48 -2.47 1.52
N THR A 59 15.51 -2.32 2.37
CA THR A 59 15.39 -2.54 3.83
C THR A 59 14.48 -1.50 4.46
N LYS A 60 14.60 -0.23 4.08
CA LYS A 60 13.67 0.83 4.53
C LYS A 60 12.22 0.48 4.18
N CYS A 61 11.98 0.05 2.95
CA CYS A 61 10.65 -0.33 2.48
C CYS A 61 10.12 -1.55 3.25
N PHE A 62 10.89 -2.62 3.30
CA PHE A 62 10.52 -3.86 3.97
C PHE A 62 10.26 -3.68 5.47
N MET A 63 11.13 -2.96 6.18
CA MET A 63 10.97 -2.71 7.62
C MET A 63 9.70 -1.90 7.91
N THR A 64 9.44 -0.87 7.11
CA THR A 64 8.22 -0.06 7.25
C THR A 64 6.97 -0.88 6.91
N GLN A 65 7.05 -1.77 5.91
CA GLN A 65 5.97 -2.70 5.55
C GLN A 65 5.62 -3.64 6.70
N VAL A 66 6.62 -4.28 7.29
CA VAL A 66 6.44 -5.20 8.41
C VAL A 66 5.84 -4.47 9.61
N LEU A 67 6.38 -3.30 9.96
CA LEU A 67 5.88 -2.51 11.09
C LEU A 67 4.42 -2.10 10.89
N GLU A 68 4.06 -1.64 9.69
CA GLU A 68 2.69 -1.26 9.37
C GLU A 68 1.72 -2.45 9.44
N VAL A 69 2.10 -3.61 8.87
CA VAL A 69 1.26 -4.81 8.96
C VAL A 69 1.06 -5.24 10.41
N LEU A 70 2.09 -5.16 11.25
CA LEU A 70 1.98 -5.44 12.68
C LEU A 70 1.06 -4.45 13.40
N ALA A 71 1.15 -3.16 13.08
CA ALA A 71 0.27 -2.13 13.65
C ALA A 71 -1.21 -2.35 13.26
N ILE A 72 -1.47 -2.69 12.00
CA ILE A 72 -2.82 -2.98 11.50
C ILE A 72 -3.34 -4.29 12.11
N ARG A 73 -2.49 -5.32 12.19
CA ARG A 73 -2.82 -6.60 12.83
C ARG A 73 -3.20 -6.42 14.29
N PHE A 74 -2.48 -5.56 15.02
CA PHE A 74 -2.82 -5.19 16.38
C PHE A 74 -4.20 -4.52 16.46
N GLY A 75 -4.52 -3.60 15.53
CA GLY A 75 -5.86 -3.01 15.44
C GLY A 75 -6.96 -4.05 15.22
N PHE A 76 -6.77 -5.00 14.29
CA PHE A 76 -7.71 -6.12 14.09
C PHE A 76 -7.85 -7.04 15.30
N TYR A 77 -6.76 -7.25 16.05
CA TYR A 77 -6.78 -8.02 17.29
C TYR A 77 -7.71 -7.38 18.33
N THR A 78 -7.70 -6.05 18.48
CA THR A 78 -8.63 -5.34 19.40
C THR A 78 -10.11 -5.51 19.02
N MET A 79 -10.38 -5.72 17.74
CA MET A 79 -11.72 -5.92 17.20
C MET A 79 -12.14 -7.39 17.15
N GLN A 80 -11.25 -8.32 17.52
CA GLN A 80 -11.45 -9.76 17.44
C GLN A 80 -11.84 -10.25 16.03
N VAL A 81 -11.35 -9.57 14.99
CA VAL A 81 -11.61 -9.94 13.58
C VAL A 81 -10.42 -10.74 13.02
N PRO A 82 -10.62 -11.99 12.60
CA PRO A 82 -9.54 -12.83 12.09
C PRO A 82 -9.26 -12.51 10.61
N VAL A 83 -8.29 -11.63 10.34
CA VAL A 83 -7.77 -11.39 8.98
C VAL A 83 -6.46 -12.16 8.76
N PRO A 84 -6.26 -12.89 7.65
CA PRO A 84 -4.98 -13.53 7.35
C PRO A 84 -3.83 -12.51 7.24
N PHE A 85 -2.63 -12.90 7.69
CA PHE A 85 -1.46 -12.00 7.67
C PHE A 85 -1.01 -11.64 6.25
N LEU A 86 -1.10 -12.60 5.32
CA LEU A 86 -0.76 -12.40 3.91
C LEU A 86 -1.69 -11.41 3.22
N ASP A 87 -2.98 -11.43 3.54
CA ASP A 87 -3.97 -10.48 2.99
C ASP A 87 -3.66 -9.06 3.43
N LEU A 88 -3.25 -8.85 4.68
CA LEU A 88 -2.79 -7.54 5.16
C LEU A 88 -1.57 -7.06 4.38
N PHE A 89 -0.63 -7.96 4.08
CA PHE A 89 0.54 -7.67 3.24
C PHE A 89 0.13 -7.27 1.83
N ALA A 90 -0.85 -7.98 1.24
CA ALA A 90 -1.38 -7.66 -0.08
C ALA A 90 -2.00 -6.26 -0.08
N TYR A 91 -2.95 -6.00 0.82
CA TYR A 91 -3.69 -4.72 0.87
C TYR A 91 -2.80 -3.51 1.11
N THR A 92 -1.89 -3.59 2.07
CA THR A 92 -1.00 -2.47 2.39
C THR A 92 0.12 -2.31 1.37
N GLY A 93 0.55 -3.40 0.73
CA GLY A 93 1.64 -3.39 -0.24
C GLY A 93 1.29 -2.73 -1.58
N TYR A 94 0.01 -2.54 -1.93
CA TYR A 94 -0.37 -1.82 -3.16
C TYR A 94 0.16 -0.38 -3.23
N LYS A 95 0.57 0.22 -2.12
CA LYS A 95 1.20 1.55 -2.12
C LYS A 95 2.49 1.61 -2.94
N TYR A 96 3.23 0.51 -3.06
CA TYR A 96 4.46 0.47 -3.86
C TYR A 96 4.20 0.71 -5.34
N LEU A 97 3.02 0.32 -5.83
CA LEU A 97 2.58 0.65 -7.18
C LEU A 97 2.46 2.17 -7.35
N GLY A 98 1.80 2.84 -6.40
CA GLY A 98 1.72 4.30 -6.37
C GLY A 98 3.09 4.97 -6.32
N LEU A 99 3.98 4.50 -5.44
CA LEU A 99 5.35 5.02 -5.31
C LEU A 99 6.20 4.80 -6.58
N ALA A 100 6.08 3.65 -7.23
CA ALA A 100 6.72 3.38 -8.52
C ALA A 100 6.23 4.33 -9.61
N LEU A 101 4.91 4.55 -9.70
CA LEU A 101 4.33 5.51 -10.64
C LEU A 101 4.80 6.94 -10.36
N ASN A 102 4.85 7.35 -9.09
CA ASN A 102 5.34 8.69 -8.71
C ASN A 102 6.77 8.91 -9.17
N MET A 103 7.65 7.91 -8.93
CA MET A 103 9.03 7.98 -9.40
C MET A 103 9.15 8.00 -10.92
N LEU A 104 8.39 7.15 -11.62
CA LEU A 104 8.42 7.11 -13.07
C LEU A 104 8.02 8.46 -13.67
N VAL A 105 6.91 9.04 -13.21
CA VAL A 105 6.44 10.35 -13.68
C VAL A 105 7.46 11.44 -13.37
N ALA A 106 8.06 11.41 -12.18
CA ALA A 106 9.07 12.38 -11.79
C ALA A 106 10.35 12.27 -12.64
N LEU A 107 10.79 11.06 -13.00
CA LEU A 107 11.92 10.86 -13.90
C LEU A 107 11.64 11.38 -15.32
N VAL A 108 10.47 11.05 -15.88
CA VAL A 108 10.07 11.46 -17.23
C VAL A 108 9.84 12.97 -17.33
N LEU A 109 9.07 13.55 -16.41
CA LEU A 109 8.83 15.00 -16.41
C LEU A 109 10.07 15.78 -15.95
N GLY A 110 10.94 15.16 -15.16
CA GLY A 110 12.23 15.72 -14.79
C GLY A 110 13.21 15.79 -15.96
N THR A 111 13.24 14.80 -16.86
CA THR A 111 14.08 14.86 -18.07
C THR A 111 13.51 15.79 -19.14
N VAL A 112 12.19 15.82 -19.34
CA VAL A 112 11.57 16.59 -20.42
C VAL A 112 11.32 18.06 -20.04
N PHE A 113 10.85 18.31 -18.81
CA PHE A 113 10.38 19.64 -18.39
C PHE A 113 11.17 20.23 -17.21
N ALA A 114 12.18 19.54 -16.68
CA ALA A 114 12.92 19.93 -15.46
C ALA A 114 12.03 20.15 -14.22
N LEU A 115 10.87 19.46 -14.16
CA LEU A 115 9.89 19.56 -13.07
C LEU A 115 9.88 18.33 -12.13
N GLY A 116 10.95 17.52 -12.10
CA GLY A 116 10.97 16.19 -11.46
C GLY A 116 10.41 16.16 -10.03
N THR A 117 10.99 16.96 -9.13
CA THR A 117 10.53 17.04 -7.73
C THR A 117 9.08 17.56 -7.60
N ARG A 118 8.65 18.54 -8.42
CA ARG A 118 7.29 19.08 -8.36
C ARG A 118 6.26 18.06 -8.84
N ALA A 119 6.57 17.39 -9.95
CA ALA A 119 5.76 16.33 -10.52
C ALA A 119 5.58 15.19 -9.51
N TYR A 120 6.65 14.82 -8.79
CA TYR A 120 6.60 13.79 -7.76
C TYR A 120 5.60 14.13 -6.64
N TYR A 121 5.61 15.35 -6.11
CA TYR A 121 4.68 15.70 -5.03
C TYR A 121 3.22 15.76 -5.48
N VAL A 122 2.96 16.20 -6.73
CA VAL A 122 1.62 16.21 -7.31
C VAL A 122 1.09 14.78 -7.49
N THR A 123 1.91 13.89 -8.06
CA THR A 123 1.53 12.48 -8.22
C THR A 123 1.46 11.74 -6.90
N LEU A 124 2.33 12.05 -5.94
CA LEU A 124 2.27 11.51 -4.58
C LEU A 124 0.95 11.88 -3.91
N PHE A 125 0.52 13.14 -3.98
CA PHE A 125 -0.75 13.54 -3.39
C PHE A 125 -1.92 12.76 -4.01
N TRP A 126 -1.92 12.59 -5.33
CA TRP A 126 -2.94 11.81 -6.04
C TRP A 126 -2.92 10.33 -5.65
N THR A 127 -1.77 9.67 -5.77
CA THR A 127 -1.64 8.22 -5.50
C THR A 127 -1.82 7.89 -4.02
N ALA A 128 -1.38 8.75 -3.11
CA ALA A 128 -1.60 8.57 -1.68
C ALA A 128 -3.09 8.72 -1.33
N SER A 129 -3.78 9.70 -1.92
CA SER A 129 -5.24 9.84 -1.75
C SER A 129 -6.00 8.62 -2.30
N ALA A 130 -5.60 8.12 -3.47
CA ALA A 130 -6.17 6.89 -4.05
C ALA A 130 -5.91 5.66 -3.17
N MET A 131 -4.71 5.52 -2.61
CA MET A 131 -4.35 4.42 -1.70
C MET A 131 -5.12 4.50 -0.37
N ALA A 132 -5.28 5.69 0.19
CA ALA A 132 -6.10 5.90 1.37
C ALA A 132 -7.56 5.51 1.10
N PHE A 133 -8.13 5.93 -0.04
CA PHE A 133 -9.49 5.56 -0.44
C PHE A 133 -9.64 4.04 -0.65
N PHE A 134 -8.67 3.41 -1.32
CA PHE A 134 -8.61 1.96 -1.48
C PHE A 134 -8.63 1.26 -0.12
N MET A 135 -7.77 1.68 0.82
CA MET A 135 -7.74 1.09 2.16
C MET A 135 -9.03 1.29 2.94
N LEU A 136 -9.68 2.46 2.83
CA LEU A 136 -10.99 2.68 3.44
C LEU A 136 -12.02 1.66 2.93
N LYS A 137 -12.09 1.46 1.61
CA LYS A 137 -13.06 0.55 0.98
C LYS A 137 -12.76 -0.92 1.29
N THR A 138 -11.50 -1.33 1.13
CA THR A 138 -11.06 -2.71 1.34
C THR A 138 -11.21 -3.13 2.81
N MET A 139 -10.82 -2.27 3.76
CA MET A 139 -10.96 -2.60 5.19
C MET A 139 -12.40 -2.51 5.66
N ALA A 140 -13.20 -1.59 5.12
CA ALA A 140 -14.64 -1.60 5.39
C ALA A 140 -15.28 -2.90 4.88
N HIS A 141 -14.89 -3.43 3.73
CA HIS A 141 -15.44 -4.70 3.24
C HIS A 141 -15.01 -5.91 4.11
N ASN A 142 -13.76 -5.94 4.56
CA ASN A 142 -13.22 -7.06 5.33
C ASN A 142 -13.63 -7.07 6.81
N ILE A 143 -14.02 -5.93 7.39
CA ILE A 143 -14.47 -5.86 8.77
C ILE A 143 -16.00 -6.07 8.83
N PRO A 144 -16.50 -7.10 9.54
CA PRO A 144 -17.94 -7.32 9.67
C PRO A 144 -18.65 -6.15 10.38
N SER A 145 -19.87 -5.84 9.95
CA SER A 145 -20.68 -4.72 10.46
C SER A 145 -21.00 -4.83 11.95
N ARG A 146 -21.00 -6.04 12.52
CA ARG A 146 -21.12 -6.30 13.95
C ARG A 146 -19.78 -6.79 14.49
N THR A 147 -19.00 -5.88 15.06
CA THR A 147 -17.80 -6.21 15.84
C THR A 147 -18.21 -6.53 17.28
N ALA A 148 -17.48 -7.40 17.97
CA ALA A 148 -17.71 -7.65 19.39
C ALA A 148 -17.67 -6.33 20.19
N ALA A 149 -18.62 -6.16 21.12
CA ALA A 149 -19.04 -4.90 21.73
C ALA A 149 -17.99 -4.16 22.60
N THR A 150 -16.71 -4.57 22.57
CA THR A 150 -15.68 -4.16 23.54
C THR A 150 -14.50 -3.40 22.92
N GLY A 151 -14.56 -3.06 21.62
CA GLY A 151 -13.46 -2.38 20.89
C GLY A 151 -13.75 -0.94 20.44
N PRO A 152 -12.73 -0.21 19.94
CA PRO A 152 -12.91 1.11 19.34
C PRO A 152 -13.84 1.05 18.11
N LYS A 153 -14.55 2.15 17.84
CA LYS A 153 -15.51 2.22 16.72
C LYS A 153 -14.80 1.86 15.40
N ARG A 154 -15.37 0.91 14.65
CA ARG A 154 -14.88 0.45 13.34
C ARG A 154 -14.49 1.60 12.40
N GLU A 155 -15.33 2.63 12.33
CA GLU A 155 -15.10 3.80 11.48
C GLU A 155 -13.77 4.50 11.81
N ILE A 156 -13.47 4.67 13.10
CA ILE A 156 -12.23 5.30 13.55
C ILE A 156 -11.03 4.43 13.17
N VAL A 157 -11.10 3.12 13.39
CA VAL A 157 -10.02 2.19 13.07
C VAL A 157 -9.70 2.21 11.57
N VAL A 158 -10.73 2.16 10.72
CA VAL A 158 -10.58 2.19 9.26
C VAL A 158 -10.00 3.52 8.78
N ILE A 159 -10.45 4.64 9.35
CA ILE A 159 -9.89 5.98 9.04
C ILE A 159 -8.42 6.07 9.47
N VAL A 160 -8.07 5.54 10.64
CA VAL A 160 -6.67 5.50 11.12
C VAL A 160 -5.79 4.68 10.17
N PHE A 161 -6.25 3.52 9.69
CA PHE A 161 -5.50 2.71 8.73
C PHE A 161 -5.31 3.42 7.38
N ALA A 162 -6.32 4.16 6.91
CA ALA A 162 -6.20 4.96 5.69
C ALA A 162 -5.25 6.14 5.86
N ALA A 163 -5.31 6.85 6.99
CA ALA A 163 -4.38 7.93 7.30
C ALA A 163 -2.94 7.42 7.44
N LEU A 164 -2.77 6.21 7.99
CA LEU A 164 -1.47 5.56 8.10
C LEU A 164 -0.83 5.32 6.71
N GLN A 165 -1.62 5.04 5.67
CA GLN A 165 -1.09 4.92 4.31
C GLN A 165 -0.48 6.21 3.80
N LEU A 166 -1.12 7.36 4.05
CA LEU A 166 -0.59 8.66 3.67
C LEU A 166 0.75 8.92 4.35
N ALA A 167 0.82 8.62 5.65
CA ALA A 167 2.03 8.78 6.44
C ALA A 167 3.17 7.87 5.95
N THR A 168 2.90 6.59 5.68
CA THR A 168 3.93 5.65 5.23
C THR A 168 4.41 5.96 3.81
N MET A 169 3.52 6.34 2.90
CA MET A 169 3.92 6.78 1.55
C MET A 169 4.77 8.05 1.58
N TRP A 170 4.41 9.02 2.43
CA TRP A 170 5.22 10.21 2.63
C TRP A 170 6.61 9.87 3.19
N PHE A 171 6.68 9.02 4.20
CA PHE A 171 7.95 8.60 4.82
C PHE A 171 8.86 7.83 3.85
N MET A 172 8.28 7.00 2.99
CA MET A 172 9.02 6.21 1.99
C MET A 172 9.56 7.04 0.83
N SER A 173 8.95 8.19 0.56
CA SER A 173 9.32 9.10 -0.53
C SER A 173 10.83 9.35 -0.65
N GLN A 174 11.35 9.23 -1.88
CA GLN A 174 12.77 9.45 -2.21
C GLN A 174 12.90 10.61 -3.21
N THR A 175 12.96 11.84 -2.71
CA THR A 175 12.99 13.05 -3.56
C THR A 175 14.37 13.71 -3.68
N LYS A 176 15.39 13.20 -2.99
CA LYS A 176 16.70 13.85 -2.88
C LYS A 176 17.42 14.10 -4.21
N PHE A 177 17.20 13.24 -5.21
CA PHE A 177 17.93 13.26 -6.49
C PHE A 177 17.02 13.37 -7.72
N LEU A 178 15.80 13.89 -7.54
CA LEU A 178 14.76 14.02 -8.57
C LEU A 178 14.80 15.32 -9.38
#